data_AF-A0A4Q3GTG8-F1
#
_entry.id   AF-A0A4Q3GTG8-F1
#
_cell.length_a   1.000
_cell.length_b   1.000
_cell.length_c   1.000
_cell.angle_alpha   90.00
_cell.angle_beta   90.00
_cell.angle_gamma   90.00
#
_symmetry.space_group_name_H-M   'P 1'
#
loop_
_entity.id
_entity.type
_entity.pdbx_description
1 polymer ?
#
loop_
_entity_poly.entity_id
_entity_poly.type
_entity_poly.pdbx_seq_one_letter_code
_entity_poly.pdbx_strand_id
1 'polypeptide(L)' 'MAVTTVAQFAAELSKPAGTLLEQLHAAGVKKSSVDDSLSENDKERLLD' A
#
# COMPACT_ATOMS: atom_id res chain seq x y z
N MET A 1 1.90 -8.81 13.00
CA MET A 1 2.94 -7.79 12.70
C MET A 1 3.61 -8.13 11.37
N ALA A 2 2.84 -8.12 10.28
CA ALA A 2 3.38 -8.27 8.93
C ALA A 2 3.38 -6.90 8.26
N VAL A 3 4.43 -6.11 8.50
CA VAL A 3 4.69 -4.90 7.71
C VAL A 3 5.44 -5.32 6.45
N THR A 4 4.80 -5.12 5.29
CA THR A 4 5.39 -5.38 3.96
C THR A 4 5.37 -4.05 3.24
N THR A 5 6.47 -3.55 2.69
CA THR A 5 6.45 -2.22 2.04
C THR A 5 5.49 -2.19 0.85
N VAL A 6 4.97 -1.03 0.48
CA VAL A 6 4.05 -0.87 -0.66
C VAL A 6 4.69 -1.45 -1.93
N ALA A 7 6.00 -1.24 -2.12
CA ALA A 7 6.80 -1.79 -3.20
C ALA A 7 6.83 -3.32 -3.17
N GLN A 8 7.06 -3.91 -2.00
CA GLN A 8 7.12 -5.36 -1.85
C GLN A 8 5.74 -5.98 -2.06
N PHE A 9 4.69 -5.40 -1.49
CA PHE A 9 3.31 -5.88 -1.68
C PHE A 9 2.83 -5.75 -3.13
N ALA A 10 3.15 -4.63 -3.78
CA ALA A 10 2.87 -4.42 -5.19
C ALA A 10 3.63 -5.41 -6.08
N ALA A 11 4.92 -5.63 -5.80
CA ALA A 11 5.74 -6.61 -6.50
C ALA A 11 5.22 -8.04 -6.32
N GLU A 12 4.78 -8.42 -5.11
CA GLU A 12 4.17 -9.73 -4.82
C GLU A 12 2.83 -9.94 -5.56
N LEU A 13 2.03 -8.89 -5.71
CA LEU A 13 0.77 -8.92 -6.48
C LEU A 13 0.97 -8.77 -7.98
N SER A 14 2.19 -8.55 -8.46
CA SER A 14 2.48 -8.18 -9.84
C SER A 14 1.62 -6.99 -10.31
N LYS A 15 1.38 -6.04 -9.39
CA LYS A 15 0.60 -4.82 -9.61
C LYS A 15 1.51 -3.61 -9.43
N PRO A 16 1.29 -2.51 -10.16
CA PRO A 16 2.07 -1.29 -9.96
C PRO A 16 1.75 -0.68 -8.60
N ALA A 17 2.81 -0.40 -7.84
CA ALA A 17 2.73 0.28 -6.55
C ALA A 17 2.07 1.67 -6.65
N GLY A 18 2.08 2.29 -7.84
CA GLY A 18 1.36 3.53 -8.13
C GLY A 18 -0.16 3.41 -7.97
N THR A 19 -0.78 2.32 -8.44
CA THR A 19 -2.23 2.11 -8.29
C THR A 19 -2.60 1.87 -6.83
N LEU A 20 -1.76 1.13 -6.11
CA LEU A 20 -1.89 0.92 -4.67
C LEU A 20 -1.76 2.26 -3.91
N LEU A 21 -0.76 3.08 -4.25
CA LEU A 21 -0.55 4.41 -3.67
C LEU A 21 -1.75 5.33 -3.90
N GLU A 22 -2.33 5.33 -5.10
CA GLU A 22 -3.54 6.14 -5.37
C GLU A 22 -4.72 5.72 -4.49
N GLN A 23 -4.98 4.42 -4.35
CA GLN A 23 -6.03 3.92 -3.47
C GLN A 23 -5.74 4.22 -1.99
N LEU A 24 -4.49 4.08 -1.55
CA LEU A 24 -4.05 4.44 -0.20
C LEU A 24 -4.28 5.93 0.08
N HIS A 25 -3.89 6.78 -0.87
CA HIS A 25 -4.09 8.21 -0.76
C HIS A 25 -5.58 8.58 -0.76
N ALA A 26 -6.40 7.89 -1.57
CA ALA A 26 -7.86 8.05 -1.59
C ALA A 26 -8.52 7.64 -0.26
N ALA A 27 -8.00 6.61 0.39
CA ALA A 27 -8.47 6.15 1.71
C ALA A 27 -7.96 7.03 2.89
N GLY A 28 -7.20 8.09 2.60
CA GLY A 28 -6.63 9.00 3.60
C GLY A 28 -5.33 8.51 4.24
N VAL A 29 -4.74 7.45 3.70
CA VAL A 29 -3.45 6.93 4.14
C VAL A 29 -2.33 7.72 3.48
N LYS A 30 -1.59 8.50 4.27
CA LYS A 30 -0.43 9.28 3.81
C LYS A 30 0.78 8.37 3.54
N LYS A 31 0.70 7.53 2.50
CA LYS A 31 1.86 6.85 1.92
C LYS A 31 2.46 7.77 0.87
N SER A 32 3.69 8.24 1.09
CA SER A 32 4.37 9.14 0.13
C SER A 32 5.21 8.40 -0.90
N SER A 33 5.60 7.17 -0.61
CA SER A 33 6.50 6.39 -1.48
C SER A 33 6.16 4.91 -1.44
N VAL A 34 6.59 4.21 -2.49
CA VAL A 34 6.52 2.75 -2.58
C VAL A 34 7.39 2.09 -1.50
N ASP A 35 8.42 2.79 -1.01
CA ASP A 35 9.25 2.36 0.11
C ASP A 35 8.54 2.45 1.48
N ASP A 36 7.33 3.04 1.54
CA ASP A 36 6.58 3.15 2.78
C ASP A 36 6.09 1.77 3.25
N SER A 37 6.20 1.51 4.54
CA SER A 37 5.82 0.26 5.19
C SER A 37 4.29 0.10 5.18
N LEU A 38 3.74 -0.81 4.37
CA LEU A 38 2.30 -1.09 4.34
C LEU A 38 1.94 -2.02 5.52
N SER A 39 1.08 -1.53 6.41
CA SER A 39 0.57 -2.27 7.56
C SER A 39 -0.80 -2.88 7.24
N GLU A 40 -1.27 -3.82 8.06
CA GLU A 40 -2.58 -4.50 7.88
C GLU A 40 -3.73 -3.47 7.78
N ASN A 41 -3.67 -2.41 8.60
CA ASN A 41 -4.65 -1.32 8.58
C ASN A 41 -4.69 -0.55 7.23
N ASP A 42 -3.52 -0.36 6.61
CA ASP A 42 -3.40 0.31 5.32
C ASP A 42 -3.97 -0.56 4.18
N LYS A 43 -3.81 -1.89 4.28
CA LYS A 43 -4.41 -2.86 3.35
C LYS A 43 -5.92 -2.92 3.49
N GLU A 44 -6.45 -2.89 4.71
CA GLU A 44 -7.90 -2.84 4.95
C GLU A 44 -8.51 -1.58 4.35
N ARG A 45 -7.85 -0.43 4.52
CA ARG A 45 -8.26 0.86 3.92
C ARG A 45 -8.26 0.86 2.39
N LEU A 46 -7.45 0.01 1.76
CA LEU A 46 -7.36 -0.14 0.31
C LEU A 46 -8.48 -1.02 -0.28
N LEU A 47 -9.00 -1.94 0.52
CA LEU A 47 -9.94 -2.99 0.09
C LEU A 47 -11.41 -2.63 0.36
N ASP A 48 -11.67 -1.65 1.23
CA ASP A 48 -12.97 -1.02 1.50
C ASP A 48 -13.26 0.12 0.51
#